data_AF-A0A6M4BVV0-F1
#
_entry.id   AF-A0A6M4BVV0-F1
#
_cell.length_a   1.000
_cell.length_b   1.000
_cell.length_c   1.000
_cell.angle_alpha   90.00
_cell.angle_beta   90.00
_cell.angle_gamma   90.00
#
_symmetry.space_group_name_H-M   'P 1'
#
loop_
_entity.id
_entity.type
_entity.pdbx_description
1 polymer ?
#
loop_
_entity_poly.entity_id
_entity_poly.type
_entity_poly.pdbx_seq_one_letter_code
_entity_poly.pdbx_strand_id
1 'polypeptide(L)'
;FIMNNRGYLVSHPGLMDPNRSGPIEQQHITHKESMIAIDMLNHKGFVTKRLCNNFYDKTIQRFYEFNTSLPNVLSNVVSGDHCVHYYIAAIEGTNAFIGLVNASCSVGAFCPCSMVDRLCLNCNRMEQTECECPCECSSELYECPNANISRFNQDIPLCGMKLENNNHKSHYFHNFAENLKSCFDFQCESYLSHSSCLGVLGCEWCQIDADGRTPLSSPFCTSQSTCFNGVLGAVTPYGEGTFGHISRDAFGSY
;
A
#
# COMPACT_ATOMS: atom_id res chain seq x y z
N PHE A 1 5.44 -7.18 2.63
CA PHE A 1 4.82 -6.05 1.91
C PHE A 1 5.81 -5.46 0.92
N ILE A 2 5.34 -4.67 -0.04
CA ILE A 2 6.14 -3.85 -0.94
C ILE A 2 5.67 -2.41 -0.79
N MET A 3 6.59 -1.45 -0.67
CA MET A 3 6.28 -0.03 -0.58
C MET A 3 7.17 0.81 -1.49
N ASN A 4 6.72 2.00 -1.86
CA ASN A 4 7.56 2.98 -2.57
C ASN A 4 8.43 3.80 -1.60
N ASN A 5 9.28 4.66 -2.16
CA ASN A 5 10.17 5.56 -1.43
C ASN A 5 9.47 6.70 -0.67
N ARG A 6 8.15 6.76 -0.72
CA ARG A 6 7.31 7.64 0.09
C ARG A 6 6.59 6.88 1.22
N GLY A 7 6.80 5.56 1.34
CA GLY A 7 6.18 4.70 2.34
C GLY A 7 4.76 4.26 2.01
N TYR A 8 4.26 4.55 0.81
CA TYR A 8 2.97 4.04 0.34
C TYR A 8 3.10 2.59 -0.11
N LEU A 9 2.17 1.76 0.33
CA LEU A 9 2.15 0.33 0.04
C LEU A 9 1.73 0.10 -1.41
N VAL A 10 2.55 -0.67 -2.13
CA VAL A 10 2.28 -1.19 -3.47
C VAL A 10 1.62 -2.58 -3.36
N SER A 11 2.06 -3.39 -2.38
CA SER A 11 1.48 -4.71 -2.11
C SER A 11 1.54 -5.04 -0.63
N HIS A 12 0.44 -5.50 -0.06
CA HIS A 12 0.33 -5.88 1.35
C HIS A 12 -0.86 -6.83 1.52
N PRO A 13 -0.79 -7.89 2.36
CA PRO A 13 -1.90 -8.83 2.54
C PRO A 13 -3.22 -8.15 2.90
N GLY A 14 -3.19 -7.19 3.83
CA GLY A 14 -4.34 -6.35 4.19
C GLY A 14 -4.82 -5.32 3.16
N LEU A 15 -4.27 -5.32 1.93
CA LEU A 15 -4.81 -4.63 0.75
C LEU A 15 -5.53 -5.59 -0.21
N MET A 16 -5.32 -6.90 -0.07
CA MET A 16 -5.92 -7.94 -0.91
C MET A 16 -7.19 -8.52 -0.28
N ASP A 17 -7.65 -7.98 0.86
CA ASP A 17 -8.85 -8.43 1.56
C ASP A 17 -10.11 -8.00 0.78
N PRO A 18 -10.85 -8.94 0.16
CA PRO A 18 -12.01 -8.62 -0.67
C PRO A 18 -13.18 -8.02 0.13
N ASN A 19 -13.18 -8.15 1.47
CA ASN A 19 -14.22 -7.58 2.33
C ASN A 19 -13.95 -6.12 2.71
N ARG A 20 -12.79 -5.57 2.37
CA ARG A 20 -12.44 -4.17 2.70
C ARG A 20 -12.63 -3.27 1.49
N SER A 21 -13.82 -2.70 1.41
CA SER A 21 -14.17 -1.61 0.49
C SER A 21 -13.57 -0.29 0.98
N GLY A 22 -12.28 -0.06 0.72
CA GLY A 22 -11.64 1.24 0.90
C GLY A 22 -10.78 1.56 -0.32
N PRO A 23 -10.47 2.85 -0.59
CA PRO A 23 -9.52 3.17 -1.63
C PRO A 23 -8.20 2.43 -1.33
N ILE A 24 -7.89 1.45 -2.18
CA ILE A 24 -6.68 0.61 -2.12
C ILE A 24 -5.45 1.49 -2.38
N GLU A 25 -5.65 2.57 -3.14
CA GLU A 25 -4.62 3.55 -3.47
C GLU A 25 -4.30 4.43 -2.25
N GLN A 26 -3.01 4.58 -1.97
CA GLN A 26 -2.43 5.50 -0.97
C GLN A 26 -2.48 5.06 0.51
N GLN A 27 -2.57 3.76 0.81
CA GLN A 27 -2.36 3.29 2.18
C GLN A 27 -0.87 3.32 2.55
N HIS A 28 -0.53 4.16 3.53
CA HIS A 28 0.85 4.33 3.99
C HIS A 28 1.23 3.27 5.04
N ILE A 29 2.51 2.88 5.09
CA ILE A 29 3.05 1.88 6.01
C ILE A 29 2.72 2.19 7.48
N THR A 30 2.63 3.46 7.85
CA THR A 30 2.25 3.92 9.21
C THR A 30 0.85 3.50 9.66
N HIS A 31 -0.05 3.12 8.73
CA HIS A 31 -1.40 2.66 9.06
C HIS A 31 -1.51 1.14 9.21
N LYS A 32 -0.62 0.39 8.54
CA LYS A 32 -0.69 -1.08 8.48
C LYS A 32 0.35 -1.74 9.35
N GLU A 33 1.53 -1.14 9.43
CA GLU A 33 2.72 -1.71 10.06
C GLU A 33 3.33 -0.68 11.02
N SER A 34 2.53 -0.11 11.92
CA SER A 34 2.91 1.00 12.81
C SER A 34 4.18 0.72 13.62
N MET A 35 4.35 -0.51 14.14
CA MET A 35 5.55 -0.92 14.89
C MET A 35 6.82 -0.75 14.06
N ILE A 36 6.76 -1.25 12.81
CA ILE A 36 7.88 -1.21 11.87
C ILE A 36 8.13 0.25 11.47
N ALA A 37 7.08 1.00 11.17
CA ALA A 37 7.19 2.42 10.84
C ALA A 37 7.85 3.25 11.95
N ILE A 38 7.54 2.99 13.23
CA ILE A 38 8.17 3.64 14.38
C ILE A 38 9.66 3.29 14.45
N ASP A 39 10.01 2.00 14.34
CA ASP A 39 11.42 1.55 14.40
C ASP A 39 12.25 2.08 13.22
N MET A 40 11.66 2.17 12.03
CA MET A 40 12.30 2.73 10.84
C MET A 40 12.77 4.17 11.04
N LEU A 41 12.08 4.98 11.85
CA LEU A 41 12.48 6.37 12.14
C LEU A 41 13.74 6.46 13.02
N ASN A 42 14.10 5.39 13.72
CA ASN A 42 15.33 5.32 14.51
C ASN A 42 16.57 5.00 13.67
N HIS A 43 16.39 4.50 12.43
CA HIS A 43 17.49 4.25 11.51
C HIS A 43 18.04 5.57 10.94
N LYS A 44 19.24 5.95 11.40
CA LYS A 44 19.91 7.18 10.95
C LYS A 44 20.14 7.15 9.44
N GLY A 45 19.66 8.19 8.75
CA GLY A 45 19.87 8.37 7.31
C GLY A 45 19.03 7.46 6.41
N PHE A 46 18.17 6.61 6.97
CA PHE A 46 17.27 5.76 6.19
C PHE A 46 15.97 6.48 5.83
N VAL A 47 15.34 7.14 6.81
CA VAL A 47 14.08 7.86 6.62
C VAL A 47 14.30 9.32 6.93
N THR A 48 13.77 10.22 6.11
CA THR A 48 13.74 11.66 6.38
C THR A 48 12.31 12.15 6.29
N LYS A 49 11.87 12.88 7.30
CA LYS A 49 10.62 13.63 7.21
C LYS A 49 10.84 14.89 6.38
N ARG A 50 9.99 15.10 5.39
CA ARG A 50 10.02 16.28 4.54
C ARG A 50 8.69 16.98 4.58
N LEU A 51 8.74 18.25 4.21
CA LEU A 51 7.58 19.10 4.03
C LEU A 51 7.66 19.79 2.67
N CYS A 52 6.51 20.06 2.07
CA CYS A 52 6.41 20.84 0.85
C CYS A 52 5.18 21.76 0.91
N ASN A 53 5.22 22.85 0.14
CA ASN A 53 4.13 23.80 0.05
C ASN A 53 3.27 23.53 -1.20
N ASN A 54 1.97 23.34 -1.00
CA ASN A 54 0.96 23.25 -2.03
C ASN A 54 0.15 24.55 -2.07
N PHE A 55 0.50 25.44 -3.00
CA PHE A 55 -0.16 26.73 -3.15
C PHE A 55 -1.58 26.65 -3.68
N TYR A 56 -1.94 25.56 -4.38
CA TYR A 56 -3.30 25.39 -4.93
C TYR A 56 -4.30 25.19 -3.78
N ASP A 57 -3.98 24.27 -2.87
CA ASP A 57 -4.83 23.98 -1.71
C ASP A 57 -4.52 24.88 -0.50
N LYS A 58 -3.48 25.72 -0.59
CA LYS A 58 -2.90 26.49 0.52
C LYS A 58 -2.55 25.59 1.72
N THR A 59 -1.93 24.44 1.45
CA THR A 59 -1.53 23.49 2.49
C THR A 59 -0.02 23.24 2.48
N ILE A 60 0.53 22.98 3.66
CA ILE A 60 1.86 22.40 3.82
C ILE A 60 1.67 20.91 4.04
N GLN A 61 2.25 20.09 3.16
CA GLN A 61 2.17 18.64 3.21
C GLN A 61 3.43 18.07 3.85
N ARG A 62 3.25 17.18 4.82
CA ARG A 62 4.30 16.41 5.47
C ARG A 62 4.27 14.98 4.95
N PHE A 63 5.45 14.46 4.62
CA PHE A 63 5.59 13.12 4.07
C PHE A 63 6.97 12.55 4.43
N TYR A 64 7.11 11.24 4.20
CA TYR A 64 8.38 10.54 4.38
C TYR A 64 9.12 10.41 3.07
N GLU A 65 10.44 10.42 3.15
CA GLU A 65 11.32 10.01 2.08
C GLU A 65 12.29 8.95 2.59
N PHE A 66 12.22 7.77 1.98
CA PHE A 66 13.08 6.64 2.28
C PHE A 66 14.25 6.62 1.31
N ASN A 67 15.44 6.41 1.84
CA ASN A 67 16.67 6.34 1.05
C ASN A 67 16.73 5.00 0.30
N THR A 68 16.61 5.07 -1.03
CA THR A 68 16.63 3.90 -1.93
C THR A 68 18.04 3.33 -2.13
N SER A 69 19.08 4.11 -1.82
CA SER A 69 20.48 3.67 -1.89
C SER A 69 20.90 2.93 -0.62
N LEU A 70 20.07 1.99 -0.18
CA LEU A 70 20.33 1.18 1.01
C LEU A 70 21.29 0.04 0.63
N PRO A 71 22.55 0.02 1.14
CA PRO A 71 23.56 -0.93 0.68
C PRO A 71 23.35 -2.36 1.20
N ASN A 72 22.64 -2.51 2.32
CA ASN A 72 22.44 -3.78 3.02
C ASN A 72 20.99 -3.95 3.44
N VAL A 73 20.59 -5.20 3.71
CA VAL A 73 19.28 -5.48 4.32
C VAL A 73 19.22 -4.83 5.71
N LEU A 74 18.18 -4.04 5.92
CA LEU A 74 17.89 -3.35 7.17
C LEU A 74 16.98 -4.22 8.03
N SER A 75 17.32 -4.37 9.30
CA SER A 75 16.52 -5.09 10.31
C SER A 75 16.21 -4.19 11.50
N ASN A 76 15.49 -4.69 12.49
CA ASN A 76 15.15 -3.97 13.72
C ASN A 76 16.37 -3.24 14.34
N VAL A 77 16.25 -1.95 14.69
CA VAL A 77 17.29 -1.20 15.42
C VAL A 77 17.38 -1.69 16.86
N VAL A 78 16.22 -1.82 17.49
CA VAL A 78 16.11 -2.22 18.89
C VAL A 78 15.93 -3.73 18.92
N SER A 79 17.02 -4.45 19.20
CA SER A 79 17.02 -5.90 19.46
C SER A 79 16.40 -6.26 20.83
N GLY A 80 15.42 -5.49 21.28
CA GLY A 80 14.63 -5.81 22.47
C GLY A 80 13.71 -7.00 22.18
N ASP A 81 13.20 -7.62 23.24
CA ASP A 81 12.33 -8.82 23.28
C ASP A 81 10.97 -8.58 22.59
N HIS A 82 11.00 -8.18 21.33
CA HIS A 82 9.84 -7.89 20.51
C HIS A 82 9.58 -9.09 19.62
N CYS A 83 8.38 -9.64 19.73
CA CYS A 83 7.90 -10.76 18.95
C CYS A 83 7.80 -10.49 17.43
N VAL A 84 8.16 -9.29 16.97
CA VAL A 84 8.10 -8.84 15.58
C VAL A 84 9.50 -8.53 15.07
N HIS A 85 9.98 -9.38 14.16
CA HIS A 85 11.23 -9.20 13.43
C HIS A 85 10.91 -8.82 12.00
N TYR A 86 11.64 -7.87 11.43
CA TYR A 86 11.46 -7.48 10.05
C TYR A 86 12.80 -7.34 9.33
N TYR A 87 12.73 -7.51 8.01
CA TYR A 87 13.84 -7.27 7.09
C TYR A 87 13.33 -6.41 5.94
N ILE A 88 14.05 -5.34 5.63
CA ILE A 88 13.76 -4.43 4.53
C ILE A 88 14.96 -4.36 3.60
N ALA A 89 14.71 -4.51 2.31
CA ALA A 89 15.71 -4.32 1.27
C ALA A 89 15.18 -3.38 0.18
N ALA A 90 16.05 -2.54 -0.37
CA ALA A 90 15.75 -1.78 -1.56
C ALA A 90 15.74 -2.71 -2.78
N ILE A 91 14.80 -2.50 -3.70
CA ILE A 91 14.75 -3.22 -4.97
C ILE A 91 15.58 -2.43 -5.98
N GLU A 92 16.72 -3.00 -6.39
CA GLU A 92 17.69 -2.33 -7.27
C GLU A 92 17.05 -1.81 -8.56
N GLY A 93 17.44 -0.59 -8.96
CA GLY A 93 16.92 0.05 -10.18
C GLY A 93 15.49 0.62 -10.06
N THR A 94 14.87 0.56 -8.87
CA THR A 94 13.52 1.07 -8.63
C THR A 94 13.45 2.06 -7.46
N ASN A 95 12.28 2.65 -7.22
CA ASN A 95 11.97 3.42 -6.02
C ASN A 95 11.23 2.61 -4.96
N ALA A 96 11.31 1.28 -5.00
CA ALA A 96 10.54 0.39 -4.16
C ALA A 96 11.42 -0.40 -3.18
N PHE A 97 10.77 -0.86 -2.11
CA PHE A 97 11.36 -1.67 -1.05
C PHE A 97 10.50 -2.90 -0.83
N ILE A 98 11.15 -4.02 -0.53
CA ILE A 98 10.50 -5.24 -0.06
C ILE A 98 10.71 -5.36 1.45
N GLY A 99 9.61 -5.59 2.17
CA GLY A 99 9.60 -5.84 3.61
C GLY A 99 9.10 -7.25 3.91
N LEU A 100 9.90 -8.03 4.62
CA LEU A 100 9.51 -9.33 5.18
C LEU A 100 9.29 -9.16 6.69
N VAL A 101 8.16 -9.65 7.18
CA VAL A 101 7.78 -9.54 8.59
C VAL A 101 7.57 -10.94 9.16
N ASN A 102 8.24 -11.22 10.26
CA ASN A 102 8.05 -12.41 11.08
C ASN A 102 7.54 -11.98 12.45
N ALA A 103 6.24 -12.17 12.68
CA ALA A 103 5.57 -11.80 13.92
C ALA A 103 5.02 -13.04 14.62
N SER A 104 5.41 -13.25 15.87
CA SER A 104 4.87 -14.31 16.74
C SER A 104 3.80 -13.81 17.71
N CYS A 105 3.55 -12.50 17.76
CA CYS A 105 2.45 -11.93 18.54
C CYS A 105 1.87 -10.66 17.88
N SER A 106 0.63 -10.33 18.24
CA SER A 106 -0.07 -9.12 17.77
C SER A 106 0.07 -8.01 18.82
N VAL A 107 1.03 -7.12 18.62
CA VAL A 107 1.21 -5.92 19.45
C VAL A 107 0.68 -4.72 18.69
N GLY A 108 -0.29 -4.03 19.27
CA GLY A 108 -0.77 -2.76 18.73
C GLY A 108 0.22 -1.65 19.05
N ALA A 109 0.92 -1.14 18.03
CA ALA A 109 1.44 0.23 18.07
C ALA A 109 0.56 1.17 17.29
N PHE A 110 0.59 2.42 17.72
CA PHE A 110 -0.16 3.49 17.08
C PHE A 110 0.79 4.61 16.69
N CYS A 111 0.85 4.92 15.40
CA CYS A 111 1.32 6.21 14.93
C CYS A 111 0.16 7.20 15.03
N PRO A 112 0.33 8.38 15.67
CA PRO A 112 -0.65 9.45 15.66
C PRO A 112 -1.08 9.85 14.25
N CYS A 113 -2.32 9.51 13.90
CA CYS A 113 -2.88 9.72 12.57
C CYS A 113 -4.36 10.09 12.64
N SER A 114 -4.79 11.01 11.77
CA SER A 114 -6.21 11.17 11.47
C SER A 114 -6.69 9.96 10.66
N MET A 115 -7.82 9.37 11.07
CA MET A 115 -8.44 8.24 10.39
C MET A 115 -9.52 8.68 9.39
N VAL A 116 -9.80 9.98 9.32
CA VAL A 116 -10.96 10.54 8.60
C VAL A 116 -10.50 11.50 7.50
N ASP A 117 -9.49 12.30 7.79
CA ASP A 117 -8.97 13.31 6.87
C ASP A 117 -7.45 13.23 6.77
N ARG A 118 -6.87 14.12 5.98
CA ARG A 118 -5.42 14.24 5.85
C ARG A 118 -4.84 15.25 6.83
N LEU A 119 -5.57 15.73 7.84
CA LEU A 119 -5.07 16.78 8.72
C LEU A 119 -4.05 16.23 9.72
N CYS A 120 -2.95 16.97 9.89
CA CYS A 120 -2.00 16.63 10.94
C CYS A 120 -2.61 16.91 12.32
N LEU A 121 -2.38 16.01 13.28
CA LEU A 121 -2.82 16.20 14.67
C LEU A 121 -2.07 17.35 15.37
N ASN A 122 -0.82 17.63 14.96
CA ASN A 122 -0.02 18.73 15.48
C ASN A 122 0.81 19.41 14.37
N CYS A 123 0.35 20.57 13.91
CA CYS A 123 1.02 21.36 12.88
C CYS A 123 2.21 22.19 13.37
N ASN A 124 2.41 22.33 14.69
CA ASN A 124 3.44 23.20 15.26
C ASN A 124 4.80 22.50 15.46
N ARG A 125 4.82 21.17 15.42
CA ARG A 125 6.00 20.36 15.70
C ARG A 125 6.10 19.21 14.71
N MET A 126 7.32 18.93 14.23
CA MET A 126 7.64 17.81 13.35
C MET A 126 8.98 17.20 13.76
N GLU A 127 8.96 16.30 14.74
CA GLU A 127 10.16 15.61 15.19
C GLU A 127 10.50 14.45 14.26
N GLN A 128 11.80 14.22 14.00
CA GLN A 128 12.27 13.18 13.09
C GLN A 128 11.95 11.76 13.58
N THR A 129 12.03 11.49 14.88
CA THR A 129 11.87 10.15 15.47
C THR A 129 10.45 9.85 15.97
N GLU A 130 9.58 10.86 16.10
CA GLU A 130 8.19 10.64 16.50
C GLU A 130 7.38 10.19 15.27
N CYS A 131 6.67 9.07 15.33
CA CYS A 131 5.86 8.65 14.19
C CYS A 131 4.63 9.56 13.99
N GLU A 132 4.28 9.87 12.75
CA GLU A 132 3.01 10.50 12.33
C GLU A 132 2.62 9.97 10.94
N CYS A 133 1.35 10.01 10.54
CA CYS A 133 1.01 9.70 9.15
C CYS A 133 1.35 10.87 8.22
N PRO A 134 1.59 10.63 6.90
CA PRO A 134 1.59 11.71 5.93
C PRO A 134 0.30 12.52 6.04
N CYS A 135 0.44 13.83 6.18
CA CYS A 135 -0.66 14.71 6.54
C CYS A 135 -0.41 16.13 6.02
N GLU A 136 -1.44 16.97 6.06
CA GLU A 136 -1.44 18.32 5.55
C GLU A 136 -1.91 19.28 6.66
N CYS A 137 -1.38 20.49 6.62
CA CYS A 137 -1.73 21.60 7.52
C CYS A 137 -2.04 22.84 6.69
N SER A 138 -2.93 23.71 7.16
CA SER A 138 -3.13 25.01 6.51
C SER A 138 -1.84 25.82 6.49
N SER A 139 -1.50 26.42 5.36
CA SER A 139 -0.36 27.34 5.25
C SER A 139 -0.53 28.58 6.11
N GLU A 140 -1.78 28.99 6.37
CA GLU A 140 -2.12 30.15 7.22
C GLU A 140 -1.79 29.89 8.70
N LEU A 141 -1.89 28.64 9.17
CA LEU A 141 -1.49 28.25 10.53
C LEU A 141 0.03 28.18 10.73
N TYR A 142 0.81 28.18 9.64
CA TYR A 142 2.27 28.31 9.69
C TYR A 142 2.74 29.78 9.72
N GLU A 143 1.83 30.76 9.73
CA GLU A 143 2.16 32.12 10.15
C GLU A 143 2.43 32.12 11.66
N CYS A 144 3.69 31.90 12.05
CA CYS A 144 4.12 31.92 13.44
C CYS A 144 3.81 33.28 14.10
N PRO A 145 3.03 33.34 15.19
CA PRO A 145 2.68 34.62 15.83
C PRO A 145 3.84 35.33 16.55
N ASN A 146 5.04 34.77 16.64
CA ASN A 146 6.20 35.37 17.33
C ASN A 146 7.54 34.68 17.01
N ALA A 147 7.94 34.59 15.73
CA ALA A 147 9.31 34.21 15.38
C ALA A 147 9.98 35.39 14.68
N ASN A 148 11.11 35.85 15.22
CA ASN A 148 12.01 36.77 14.53
C ASN A 148 12.28 36.24 13.11
N ILE A 149 11.63 36.87 12.13
CA ILE A 149 11.51 36.47 10.74
C ILE A 149 12.88 36.59 10.09
N SER A 150 13.64 35.50 10.02
CA SER A 150 14.84 35.46 9.16
C SER A 150 15.35 34.08 8.74
N ARG A 151 14.76 32.92 9.11
CA ARG A 151 15.35 31.62 8.68
C ARG A 151 14.44 30.44 8.32
N PHE A 152 13.13 30.45 8.61
CA PHE A 152 12.28 29.27 8.35
C PHE A 152 11.36 29.37 7.12
N ASN A 153 11.22 30.56 6.52
CA ASN A 153 10.26 30.80 5.43
C ASN A 153 10.87 30.87 4.02
N GLN A 154 12.17 30.60 3.83
CA GLN A 154 12.81 30.77 2.52
C GLN A 154 13.03 29.50 1.70
N ASP A 155 13.00 28.30 2.29
CA ASP A 155 13.41 27.07 1.58
C ASP A 155 12.41 25.91 1.67
N ILE A 156 11.10 26.18 1.81
CA ILE A 156 10.10 25.12 1.66
C ILE A 156 9.90 24.83 0.17
N PRO A 157 10.27 23.63 -0.33
CA PRO A 157 10.08 23.31 -1.73
C PRO A 157 8.59 23.22 -2.06
N LEU A 158 8.26 23.53 -3.31
CA LEU A 158 6.94 23.24 -3.87
C LEU A 158 6.68 21.75 -3.82
N CYS A 159 5.44 21.38 -3.49
CA CYS A 159 5.01 20.00 -3.70
C CYS A 159 5.13 19.67 -5.19
N GLY A 160 5.63 18.48 -5.50
CA GLY A 160 5.61 17.98 -6.87
C GLY A 160 4.17 17.96 -7.38
N MET A 161 3.99 18.06 -8.70
CA MET A 161 2.66 17.95 -9.30
C MET A 161 2.04 16.64 -8.84
N LYS A 162 0.94 16.72 -8.06
CA LYS A 162 0.09 15.55 -7.82
C LYS A 162 -0.40 15.13 -9.21
N LEU A 163 -0.06 13.91 -9.64
CA LEU A 163 -0.73 13.33 -10.80
C LEU A 163 -2.23 13.44 -10.51
N GLU A 164 -3.02 13.94 -11.46
CA GLU A 164 -4.47 14.02 -11.27
C GLU A 164 -4.95 12.68 -10.72
N ASN A 165 -5.78 12.74 -9.67
CA ASN A 165 -6.42 11.56 -9.14
C ASN A 165 -7.17 10.97 -10.33
N ASN A 166 -6.65 9.90 -10.92
CA ASN A 166 -7.31 9.18 -11.99
C ASN A 166 -8.51 8.49 -11.33
N ASN A 167 -9.56 9.27 -11.05
CA ASN A 167 -10.91 8.78 -10.83
C ASN A 167 -11.42 8.04 -12.08
N HIS A 168 -10.69 8.16 -13.19
CA HIS A 168 -10.62 7.11 -14.16
C HIS A 168 -10.03 5.87 -13.50
N LYS A 169 -10.91 5.01 -12.95
CA LYS A 169 -10.77 3.56 -13.15
C LYS A 169 -10.08 3.39 -14.49
N SER A 170 -8.94 2.73 -14.52
CA SER A 170 -8.03 2.65 -15.65
C SER A 170 -8.67 1.99 -16.89
N HIS A 171 -9.70 2.61 -17.44
CA HIS A 171 -10.35 2.28 -18.71
C HIS A 171 -9.42 2.64 -19.86
N TYR A 172 -8.40 3.49 -19.62
CA TYR A 172 -7.40 3.84 -20.63
C TYR A 172 -6.37 2.73 -20.87
N PHE A 173 -6.02 1.93 -19.84
CA PHE A 173 -5.22 0.73 -20.06
C PHE A 173 -6.03 -0.46 -20.56
N HIS A 174 -7.35 -0.52 -20.32
CA HIS A 174 -8.19 -1.62 -20.82
C HIS A 174 -8.03 -1.82 -22.33
N ASN A 175 -8.19 -0.75 -23.12
CA ASN A 175 -8.15 -0.88 -24.58
C ASN A 175 -6.75 -1.22 -25.15
N PHE A 176 -5.67 -0.86 -24.45
CA PHE A 176 -4.31 -1.16 -24.91
C PHE A 176 -3.82 -2.52 -24.39
N ALA A 177 -4.13 -2.86 -23.14
CA ALA A 177 -3.73 -4.12 -22.52
C ALA A 177 -4.52 -5.32 -23.06
N GLU A 178 -5.80 -5.16 -23.41
CA GLU A 178 -6.60 -6.22 -24.06
C GLU A 178 -6.05 -6.62 -25.43
N ASN A 179 -5.35 -5.71 -26.11
CA ASN A 179 -4.70 -5.96 -27.39
C ASN A 179 -3.25 -6.46 -27.27
N LEU A 180 -2.68 -6.50 -26.06
CA LEU A 180 -1.38 -7.11 -25.84
C LEU A 180 -1.54 -8.62 -25.83
N LYS A 181 -0.78 -9.31 -26.68
CA LYS A 181 -0.69 -10.77 -26.59
C LYS A 181 -0.12 -11.14 -25.22
N SER A 182 -0.74 -12.12 -24.57
CA SER A 182 -0.15 -12.68 -23.36
C SER A 182 1.27 -13.15 -23.67
N CYS A 183 2.22 -12.75 -22.83
CA CYS A 183 3.61 -13.18 -22.98
C CYS A 183 3.75 -14.70 -22.80
N PHE A 184 2.83 -15.29 -22.02
CA PHE A 184 2.77 -16.71 -21.72
C PHE A 184 1.31 -17.15 -21.63
N ASP A 185 0.99 -18.31 -22.20
CA ASP A 185 -0.31 -18.94 -21.99
C ASP A 185 -0.26 -19.75 -20.69
N PHE A 186 -0.89 -19.23 -19.63
CA PHE A 186 -0.89 -19.86 -18.32
C PHE A 186 -2.04 -20.87 -18.28
N GLN A 187 -1.75 -22.15 -18.53
CA GLN A 187 -2.72 -23.24 -18.43
C GLN A 187 -2.99 -23.60 -16.95
N CYS A 188 -3.67 -22.70 -16.22
CA CYS A 188 -3.94 -22.87 -14.79
C CYS A 188 -4.67 -24.18 -14.46
N GLU A 189 -5.58 -24.62 -15.33
CA GLU A 189 -6.38 -25.83 -15.17
C GLU A 189 -5.54 -27.12 -15.21
N SER A 190 -4.30 -27.06 -15.67
CA SER A 190 -3.38 -28.22 -15.66
C SER A 190 -2.83 -28.54 -14.25
N TYR A 191 -2.92 -27.59 -13.31
CA TYR A 191 -2.42 -27.73 -11.94
C TYR A 191 -3.53 -28.24 -11.02
N LEU A 192 -3.54 -29.55 -10.78
CA LEU A 192 -4.62 -30.24 -10.06
C LEU A 192 -4.50 -30.20 -8.53
N SER A 193 -3.37 -29.73 -8.00
CA SER A 193 -3.16 -29.60 -6.55
C SER A 193 -2.85 -28.15 -6.16
N HIS A 194 -3.25 -27.79 -4.95
CA HIS A 194 -2.92 -26.51 -4.34
C HIS A 194 -1.40 -26.22 -4.42
N SER A 195 -0.56 -27.18 -4.04
CA SER A 195 0.90 -27.03 -4.09
C SER A 195 1.45 -26.78 -5.50
N SER A 196 0.82 -27.35 -6.53
CA SER A 196 1.23 -27.17 -7.93
C SER A 196 0.77 -25.84 -8.53
N CYS A 197 -0.36 -25.31 -8.04
CA CYS A 197 -0.94 -24.04 -8.47
C CYS A 197 -0.25 -22.83 -7.81
N LEU A 198 0.23 -23.00 -6.57
CA LEU A 198 0.88 -21.94 -5.80
C LEU A 198 2.09 -21.35 -6.54
N GLY A 199 2.08 -20.03 -6.71
CA GLY A 199 3.20 -19.29 -7.31
C GLY A 199 3.27 -19.38 -8.83
N VAL A 200 2.31 -20.04 -9.50
CA VAL A 200 2.17 -19.99 -10.96
C VAL A 200 1.63 -18.61 -11.34
N LEU A 201 2.39 -17.89 -12.17
CA LEU A 201 2.00 -16.57 -12.64
C LEU A 201 0.62 -16.60 -13.32
N GLY A 202 -0.26 -15.69 -12.93
CA GLY A 202 -1.61 -15.58 -13.49
C GLY A 202 -2.63 -16.59 -12.98
N CYS A 203 -2.23 -17.54 -12.14
CA CYS A 203 -3.11 -18.56 -11.58
C CYS A 203 -3.39 -18.35 -10.09
N GLU A 204 -4.58 -18.75 -9.66
CA GLU A 204 -5.04 -18.70 -8.27
C GLU A 204 -5.74 -20.02 -7.92
N TRP A 205 -5.50 -20.51 -6.70
CA TRP A 205 -6.21 -21.69 -6.19
C TRP A 205 -7.55 -21.28 -5.57
N CYS A 206 -8.64 -21.67 -6.22
CA CYS A 206 -9.99 -21.33 -5.80
C CYS A 206 -10.55 -22.38 -4.85
N GLN A 207 -10.99 -21.93 -3.66
CA GLN A 207 -11.50 -22.83 -2.62
C GLN A 207 -12.75 -22.31 -1.90
N ILE A 208 -13.13 -21.05 -2.13
CA ILE A 208 -14.30 -20.40 -1.56
C ILE A 208 -15.23 -19.99 -2.71
N ASP A 209 -16.52 -20.22 -2.55
CA ASP A 209 -17.57 -19.88 -3.50
C ASP A 209 -17.78 -18.36 -3.60
N ALA A 210 -18.60 -17.92 -4.55
CA ALA A 210 -18.88 -16.52 -4.85
C ALA A 210 -19.54 -15.75 -3.71
N ASP A 211 -20.04 -16.45 -2.69
CA ASP A 211 -20.55 -15.85 -1.45
C ASP A 211 -19.43 -15.39 -0.49
N GLY A 212 -18.17 -15.72 -0.79
CA GLY A 212 -16.99 -15.38 0.01
C GLY A 212 -16.91 -16.13 1.35
N ARG A 213 -17.71 -17.17 1.55
CA ARG A 213 -17.80 -17.88 2.84
C ARG A 213 -17.85 -19.40 2.70
N THR A 214 -18.60 -19.90 1.73
CA THR A 214 -18.85 -21.33 1.58
C THR A 214 -17.66 -21.99 0.88
N PRO A 215 -17.05 -23.05 1.44
CA PRO A 215 -16.01 -23.78 0.75
C PRO A 215 -16.57 -24.50 -0.50
N LEU A 216 -15.82 -24.47 -1.59
CA LEU A 216 -16.16 -25.23 -2.79
C LEU A 216 -16.02 -26.74 -2.54
N SER A 217 -16.95 -27.52 -3.09
CA SER A 217 -16.91 -28.98 -3.01
C SER A 217 -15.69 -29.58 -3.71
N SER A 218 -15.23 -28.94 -4.79
CA SER A 218 -14.00 -29.28 -5.49
C SER A 218 -13.19 -27.99 -5.70
N PRO A 219 -12.17 -27.72 -4.87
CA PRO A 219 -11.23 -26.64 -5.11
C PRO A 219 -10.41 -26.90 -6.38
N PHE A 220 -10.09 -25.84 -7.13
CA PHE A 220 -9.41 -25.95 -8.43
C PHE A 220 -8.50 -24.76 -8.70
N CYS A 221 -7.50 -24.95 -9.57
CA CYS A 221 -6.64 -23.88 -10.04
C CYS A 221 -7.27 -23.20 -11.27
N THR A 222 -7.35 -21.88 -11.26
CA THR A 222 -7.92 -21.10 -12.38
C THR A 222 -7.20 -19.76 -12.54
N SER A 223 -7.59 -18.96 -13.52
CA SER A 223 -7.06 -17.62 -13.71
C SER A 223 -7.32 -16.73 -12.49
N GLN A 224 -6.35 -15.89 -12.13
CA GLN A 224 -6.49 -14.89 -11.07
C GLN A 224 -7.63 -13.87 -11.35
N SER A 225 -8.02 -13.69 -12.62
CA SER A 225 -9.18 -12.85 -12.98
C SER A 225 -10.53 -13.52 -12.70
N THR A 226 -10.55 -14.86 -12.62
CA THR A 226 -11.74 -15.68 -12.32
C THR A 226 -11.85 -15.95 -10.83
N CYS A 227 -10.74 -16.14 -10.15
CA CYS A 227 -10.68 -16.35 -8.71
C CYS A 227 -9.60 -15.47 -8.10
N PHE A 228 -9.93 -14.73 -7.04
CA PHE A 228 -8.99 -13.83 -6.39
C PHE A 228 -8.96 -14.08 -4.89
N ASN A 229 -7.74 -14.24 -4.34
CA ASN A 229 -7.52 -14.54 -2.92
C ASN A 229 -8.32 -15.77 -2.44
N GLY A 230 -8.37 -16.80 -3.29
CA GLY A 230 -9.12 -18.04 -3.08
C GLY A 230 -10.65 -17.96 -3.16
N VAL A 231 -11.23 -16.80 -3.49
CA VAL A 231 -12.68 -16.59 -3.61
C VAL A 231 -13.10 -16.47 -5.09
N LEU A 232 -14.03 -17.33 -5.50
CA LEU A 232 -14.54 -17.37 -6.87
C LEU A 232 -15.26 -16.07 -7.21
N GLY A 233 -14.92 -15.46 -8.35
CA GLY A 233 -15.55 -14.22 -8.82
C GLY A 233 -15.26 -12.98 -7.97
N ALA A 234 -14.34 -13.05 -6.99
CA ALA A 234 -13.97 -11.88 -6.20
C ALA A 234 -13.33 -10.79 -7.08
N VAL A 235 -13.71 -9.54 -6.80
CA VAL A 235 -13.20 -8.38 -7.52
C VAL A 235 -11.73 -8.18 -7.17
N THR A 236 -10.87 -8.12 -8.19
CA THR A 236 -9.45 -7.82 -7.97
C THR A 236 -9.26 -6.32 -7.71
N PRO A 237 -8.30 -5.95 -6.84
CA PRO A 237 -7.96 -4.56 -6.59
C PRO A 237 -7.24 -3.88 -7.78
N TYR A 238 -6.91 -4.63 -8.84
CA TYR A 238 -6.08 -4.17 -9.96
C TYR A 238 -6.87 -3.84 -11.25
N GLY A 239 -8.20 -4.02 -11.27
CA GLY A 239 -9.03 -3.85 -12.47
C GLY A 239 -9.95 -5.05 -12.74
N GLU A 240 -10.88 -4.91 -13.69
CA GLU A 240 -12.05 -5.79 -13.88
C GLU A 240 -11.74 -7.29 -13.82
N GLY A 241 -12.27 -7.96 -12.79
CA GLY A 241 -12.67 -9.36 -12.94
C GLY A 241 -13.90 -9.39 -13.83
N THR A 242 -13.75 -9.85 -15.07
CA THR A 242 -14.83 -9.94 -16.09
C THR A 242 -16.01 -10.81 -15.68
N PHE A 243 -15.93 -11.51 -14.55
CA PHE A 243 -17.03 -12.33 -14.01
C PHE A 243 -17.84 -11.64 -12.90
N GLY A 244 -17.38 -10.53 -12.33
CA GLY A 244 -18.10 -9.86 -11.22
C GLY A 244 -19.25 -8.95 -11.65
N HIS A 245 -19.34 -8.61 -12.94
CA HIS A 245 -20.37 -7.70 -13.47
C HIS A 245 -21.41 -8.38 -14.37
N ILE A 246 -21.28 -9.68 -14.63
CA ILE A 246 -22.26 -10.46 -15.37
C ILE A 246 -22.78 -11.56 -14.46
N SER A 247 -24.09 -11.54 -14.22
CA SER A 247 -24.86 -12.58 -13.55
C SER A 247 -24.95 -12.52 -12.01
N ARG A 248 -25.62 -11.47 -11.50
CA ARG A 248 -26.54 -11.69 -10.36
C ARG A 248 -27.91 -12.22 -10.82
N ASP A 249 -28.18 -12.21 -12.13
CA ASP A 249 -29.46 -12.56 -12.73
C ASP A 249 -29.45 -13.80 -13.65
N ALA A 250 -28.30 -14.45 -13.92
CA ALA A 250 -28.23 -15.60 -14.85
C ALA A 250 -27.91 -16.96 -14.21
N PHE A 251 -27.83 -17.07 -12.88
CA PHE A 251 -27.73 -18.37 -12.18
C PHE A 251 -29.04 -18.81 -11.50
N GLY A 252 -30.15 -18.14 -11.78
CA GLY A 252 -31.49 -18.51 -11.30
C GLY A 252 -32.22 -19.56 -12.15
N SER A 253 -31.52 -20.33 -12.97
CA SER A 253 -32.14 -21.36 -13.82
C SER A 253 -31.16 -22.48 -14.14
N TYR A 254 -30.73 -23.24 -13.13
CA TYR A 254 -30.48 -24.69 -13.18
C TYR A 254 -30.54 -25.25 -11.76
#